data_AF-A0A7J6RQC4-F1
#
_entry.id   AF-A0A7J6RQC4-F1
#
_cell.length_a   1.000
_cell.length_b   1.000
_cell.length_c   1.000
_cell.angle_alpha   90.00
_cell.angle_beta   90.00
_cell.angle_gamma   90.00
#
_symmetry.space_group_name_H-M   'P 1'
#
loop_
_entity.id
_entity.type
_entity.pdbx_description
1 polymer ?
#
loop_
_entity_poly.entity_id
_entity_poly.type
_entity_poly.pdbx_seq_one_letter_code
_entity_poly.pdbx_strand_id
1 'polypeptide(L)'
;LMSTGEGKARPSSEYRTTVYRRAPGRNYTLKLARGRQFLTEADRRFPSGAFSLADFKDITGARYGVQEALKHELLHEYPVLCEKPNEIVAQFKFTVLLLPGGTKKVAGLPFTSAGQFETEKTVKNEELKSLLAQSANPKKNKKKAKKNKEQESA
;
A
#
# COMPACT_ATOMS: atom_id res chain seq x y z
N LEU A 1 0.24 7.41 6.10
CA LEU A 1 -0.29 8.65 5.49
C LEU A 1 -0.33 9.69 6.58
N MET A 2 0.08 10.92 6.30
CA MET A 2 0.06 12.01 7.27
C MET A 2 -0.94 13.07 6.79
N SER A 3 -1.65 13.70 7.72
CA SER A 3 -2.66 14.74 7.46
C SER A 3 -2.25 16.03 8.15
N THR A 4 -2.56 17.18 7.57
CA THR A 4 -2.46 18.48 8.25
C THR A 4 -3.55 18.71 9.30
N GLY A 5 -4.66 17.96 9.19
CA GLY A 5 -5.81 18.03 10.10
C GLY A 5 -5.74 17.04 11.26
N GLU A 6 -6.89 16.45 11.60
CA GLU A 6 -7.03 15.56 12.78
C GLU A 6 -6.48 14.14 12.57
N GLY A 7 -6.15 13.75 11.34
CA GLY A 7 -5.72 12.39 11.00
C GLY A 7 -6.86 11.36 11.03
N LYS A 8 -8.12 11.80 11.12
CA LYS A 8 -9.31 10.95 11.22
C LYS A 8 -10.04 10.90 9.89
N ALA A 9 -9.47 10.15 8.94
CA ALA A 9 -10.06 9.97 7.63
C ALA A 9 -11.40 9.22 7.73
N ARG A 10 -12.43 9.72 7.03
CA ARG A 10 -13.75 9.10 6.96
C ARG A 10 -14.08 8.71 5.52
N PRO A 11 -14.91 7.67 5.31
CA PRO A 11 -15.43 7.37 3.98
C PRO A 11 -16.12 8.61 3.41
N SER A 12 -15.74 9.01 2.19
CA SER A 12 -16.39 10.12 1.52
C SER A 12 -17.81 9.73 1.12
N SER A 13 -18.77 10.61 1.37
CA SER A 13 -20.13 10.52 0.81
C SER A 13 -20.17 10.91 -0.66
N GLU A 14 -19.20 11.69 -1.14
CA GLU A 14 -19.16 12.23 -2.51
C GLU A 14 -18.52 11.23 -3.49
N TYR A 15 -17.46 10.54 -3.05
CA TYR A 15 -16.71 9.63 -3.92
C TYR A 15 -17.15 8.19 -3.76
N ARG A 16 -17.57 7.58 -4.88
CA ARG A 16 -17.91 6.16 -4.93
C ARG A 16 -16.65 5.30 -4.89
N THR A 17 -16.69 4.23 -4.10
CA THR A 17 -15.68 3.15 -4.16
C THR A 17 -15.68 2.47 -5.53
N THR A 18 -14.51 2.40 -6.17
CA THR A 18 -14.34 1.75 -7.48
C THR A 18 -13.27 0.67 -7.49
N VAL A 19 -12.49 0.57 -6.41
CA VAL A 19 -11.38 -0.38 -6.28
C VAL A 19 -11.79 -1.51 -5.35
N TYR A 20 -11.65 -2.74 -5.85
CA TYR A 20 -12.05 -3.95 -5.15
C TYR A 20 -10.96 -5.03 -5.29
N ARG A 21 -10.98 -6.01 -4.39
CA ARG A 21 -10.14 -7.21 -4.45
C ARG A 21 -10.96 -8.43 -4.10
N ARG A 22 -10.65 -9.59 -4.71
CA ARG A 22 -11.32 -10.85 -4.39
C ARG A 22 -10.97 -11.31 -2.98
N ALA A 23 -11.99 -11.73 -2.22
CA ALA A 23 -11.84 -12.35 -0.92
C ALA A 23 -11.62 -13.87 -1.11
N PRO A 24 -10.42 -14.41 -0.85
CA PRO A 24 -10.19 -15.84 -0.92
C PRO A 24 -10.97 -16.56 0.20
N GLY A 25 -11.52 -17.73 -0.10
CA GLY A 25 -12.19 -18.59 0.90
C GLY A 25 -13.70 -18.38 1.03
N ARG A 26 -14.31 -17.46 0.29
CA ARG A 26 -15.78 -17.30 0.21
C ARG A 26 -16.28 -17.69 -1.17
N ASN A 27 -17.16 -18.69 -1.19
CA ASN A 27 -17.75 -19.23 -2.41
C ASN A 27 -19.25 -18.96 -2.40
N TYR A 28 -19.70 -18.11 -3.31
CA TYR A 28 -21.11 -17.86 -3.56
C TYR A 28 -21.31 -17.59 -5.05
N THR A 29 -22.31 -18.24 -5.63
CA THR A 29 -22.69 -18.04 -7.03
C THR A 29 -23.70 -16.90 -7.11
N LEU A 30 -23.30 -15.80 -7.74
CA LEU A 30 -24.19 -14.66 -7.95
C LEU A 30 -25.45 -15.05 -8.73
N LYS A 31 -26.60 -14.49 -8.33
CA LYS A 31 -27.90 -14.76 -8.95
C LYS A 31 -28.00 -14.14 -10.34
N LEU A 32 -27.44 -12.95 -10.52
CA LEU A 32 -27.50 -12.25 -11.80
C LEU A 32 -26.48 -12.83 -12.79
N ALA A 33 -26.91 -13.12 -14.03
CA ALA A 33 -26.03 -13.66 -15.07
C ALA A 33 -24.84 -12.74 -15.37
N ARG A 34 -25.09 -11.42 -15.45
CA ARG A 34 -24.04 -10.40 -15.61
C ARG A 34 -23.07 -10.36 -14.42
N GLY A 35 -23.57 -10.59 -13.20
CA GLY A 35 -22.73 -10.68 -12.01
C GLY A 35 -21.76 -11.86 -12.07
N ARG A 36 -22.26 -13.05 -12.47
CA ARG A 36 -21.41 -14.23 -12.67
C ARG A 36 -20.32 -14.00 -13.72
N GLN A 37 -20.67 -13.37 -14.84
CA GLN A 37 -19.72 -13.00 -15.88
C GLN A 37 -18.64 -12.05 -15.35
N PHE A 38 -19.04 -11.03 -14.58
CA PHE A 38 -18.12 -10.11 -13.92
C PHE A 38 -17.14 -10.82 -12.98
N LEU A 39 -17.60 -11.70 -12.08
CA LEU A 39 -16.70 -12.42 -11.18
C LEU A 39 -15.76 -13.38 -11.93
N THR A 40 -16.26 -14.04 -12.97
CA THR A 40 -15.43 -14.93 -13.82
C THR A 40 -14.33 -14.13 -14.51
N GLU A 41 -14.66 -12.94 -15.03
CA GLU A 41 -13.67 -12.04 -15.62
C GLU A 41 -12.67 -11.53 -14.58
N ALA A 42 -13.15 -11.15 -13.39
CA ALA A 42 -12.31 -10.68 -12.29
C ALA A 42 -11.32 -11.76 -11.82
N ASP A 43 -11.79 -13.00 -11.62
CA ASP A 43 -10.94 -14.13 -11.22
C ASP A 43 -9.90 -14.49 -12.29
N ARG A 44 -10.25 -14.33 -13.58
CA ARG A 44 -9.31 -14.58 -14.68
C ARG A 44 -8.25 -13.48 -14.82
N ARG A 45 -8.64 -12.21 -14.70
CA ARG A 45 -7.74 -11.06 -14.95
C ARG A 45 -6.98 -10.62 -13.71
N PHE A 46 -7.59 -10.76 -12.53
CA PHE A 46 -7.08 -10.28 -11.25
C PHE A 46 -7.19 -11.34 -10.14
N PRO A 47 -6.51 -12.50 -10.25
CA PRO A 47 -6.70 -13.61 -9.31
C PRO A 47 -6.47 -13.26 -7.83
N SER A 48 -5.42 -12.48 -7.55
CA SER A 48 -5.06 -12.06 -6.19
C SER A 48 -4.90 -10.54 -6.05
N GLY A 49 -4.96 -9.81 -7.17
CA GLY A 49 -4.77 -8.37 -7.26
C GLY A 49 -6.04 -7.58 -6.97
N ALA A 50 -5.86 -6.30 -6.63
CA ALA A 50 -6.95 -5.34 -6.67
C ALA A 50 -7.21 -4.91 -8.12
N PHE A 51 -8.45 -4.51 -8.41
CA PHE A 51 -8.88 -4.06 -9.73
C PHE A 51 -9.78 -2.82 -9.62
N SER A 52 -9.83 -2.04 -10.69
CA SER A 52 -10.78 -0.94 -10.83
C SER A 52 -12.00 -1.38 -11.62
N LEU A 53 -13.18 -0.86 -11.27
CA LEU A 53 -14.39 -1.01 -12.09
C LEU A 53 -14.21 -0.49 -13.53
N ALA A 54 -13.30 0.46 -13.74
CA ALA A 54 -13.01 1.01 -15.06
C ALA A 54 -12.28 0.01 -15.99
N ASP A 55 -11.67 -1.04 -15.43
CA ASP A 55 -10.93 -2.02 -16.22
C ASP A 55 -11.85 -3.00 -16.96
N PHE A 56 -13.15 -3.01 -16.65
CA PHE A 56 -14.15 -3.93 -17.22
C PHE A 56 -14.85 -3.32 -18.43
N LYS A 57 -15.13 -4.14 -19.44
CA LYS A 57 -15.84 -3.69 -20.67
C LYS A 57 -17.30 -3.36 -20.39
N ASP A 58 -18.00 -4.22 -19.63
CA ASP A 58 -19.39 -3.99 -19.21
C ASP A 58 -19.41 -3.33 -17.82
N ILE A 59 -19.26 -2.00 -17.81
CA ILE A 59 -19.29 -1.20 -16.57
C ILE A 59 -20.64 -1.34 -15.86
N THR A 60 -21.74 -1.46 -16.61
CA THR A 60 -23.09 -1.57 -16.04
C THR A 60 -23.26 -2.91 -15.35
N GLY A 61 -22.90 -4.01 -16.00
CA GLY A 61 -22.89 -5.35 -15.42
C GLY A 61 -21.98 -5.47 -14.20
N ALA A 62 -20.79 -4.86 -14.26
CA ALA A 62 -19.86 -4.83 -13.13
C ALA A 62 -20.43 -4.08 -11.92
N ARG A 63 -21.12 -2.94 -12.12
CA ARG A 63 -21.78 -2.20 -11.03
C ARG A 63 -22.83 -3.03 -10.30
N TYR A 64 -23.67 -3.76 -11.04
CA TYR A 64 -24.67 -4.66 -10.44
C TYR A 64 -24.00 -5.87 -9.76
N GLY A 65 -22.99 -6.46 -10.41
CA GLY A 65 -22.24 -7.59 -9.86
C GLY A 65 -21.55 -7.27 -8.54
N VAL A 66 -20.97 -6.06 -8.41
CA VAL A 66 -20.31 -5.60 -7.19
C VAL A 66 -21.28 -5.48 -6.01
N GLN A 67 -22.49 -4.94 -6.21
CA GLN A 67 -23.44 -4.79 -5.10
C GLN A 67 -23.82 -6.13 -4.46
N GLU A 68 -24.07 -7.14 -5.28
CA GLU A 68 -24.36 -8.49 -4.80
C GLU A 68 -23.11 -9.16 -4.22
N ALA A 69 -21.95 -9.02 -4.88
CA ALA A 69 -20.70 -9.61 -4.42
C ALA A 69 -20.22 -9.04 -3.07
N LEU A 70 -20.44 -7.76 -2.79
CA LEU A 70 -20.15 -7.17 -1.48
C LEU A 70 -21.09 -7.70 -0.39
N LYS A 71 -22.38 -7.86 -0.71
CA LYS A 71 -23.38 -8.39 0.24
C LYS A 71 -23.05 -9.82 0.69
N HIS A 72 -22.51 -10.63 -0.22
CA HIS A 72 -22.03 -11.99 0.07
C HIS A 72 -20.54 -12.04 0.40
N GLU A 73 -19.94 -10.86 0.63
CA GLU A 73 -18.57 -10.66 1.06
C GLU A 73 -17.51 -11.38 0.20
N LEU A 74 -17.79 -11.53 -1.10
CA LEU A 74 -16.90 -12.08 -2.11
C LEU A 74 -15.80 -11.09 -2.53
N LEU A 75 -15.96 -9.82 -2.16
CA LEU A 75 -15.05 -8.74 -2.46
C LEU A 75 -14.68 -7.98 -1.18
N HIS A 76 -13.42 -7.58 -1.10
CA HIS A 76 -12.97 -6.53 -0.20
C HIS A 76 -12.98 -5.20 -0.95
N GLU A 77 -13.63 -4.20 -0.38
CA GLU A 77 -13.68 -2.84 -0.91
C GLU A 77 -12.55 -1.98 -0.36
N TYR A 78 -12.03 -1.08 -1.21
CA TYR A 78 -11.06 -0.06 -0.82
C TYR A 78 -11.73 1.31 -0.90
N PRO A 79 -12.44 1.73 0.17
CA PRO A 79 -13.20 2.97 0.15
C PRO A 79 -12.29 4.19 -0.01
N VAL A 80 -12.81 5.21 -0.67
CA VAL A 80 -12.14 6.51 -0.75
C VAL A 80 -12.32 7.20 0.59
N LEU A 81 -11.21 7.33 1.31
CA LEU A 81 -11.16 8.02 2.60
C LEU A 81 -10.73 9.47 2.37
N CYS A 82 -11.49 10.40 2.94
CA CYS A 82 -11.22 11.82 2.87
C CYS A 82 -11.01 12.42 4.26
N GLU A 83 -10.19 13.46 4.31
CA GLU A 83 -10.10 14.37 5.44
C GLU A 83 -11.11 15.51 5.32
N LYS A 84 -11.15 16.38 6.32
CA LYS A 84 -11.99 17.59 6.28
C LYS A 84 -11.67 18.44 5.03
N PRO A 85 -12.64 19.22 4.53
CA PRO A 85 -12.39 20.16 3.44
C PRO A 85 -11.22 21.09 3.76
N ASN A 86 -10.40 21.39 2.76
CA ASN A 86 -9.20 22.25 2.84
C ASN A 86 -7.99 21.65 3.58
N GLU A 87 -8.01 20.38 3.96
CA GLU A 87 -6.84 19.69 4.53
C GLU A 87 -6.02 18.96 3.46
N ILE A 88 -4.72 18.79 3.71
CA ILE A 88 -3.77 18.14 2.80
C ILE A 88 -3.31 16.81 3.40
N VAL A 89 -3.34 15.75 2.60
CA VAL A 89 -2.87 14.41 2.99
C VAL A 89 -1.66 14.01 2.15
N ALA A 90 -0.56 13.67 2.81
CA ALA A 90 0.66 13.17 2.19
C ALA A 90 0.79 11.65 2.36
N GLN A 91 1.12 10.94 1.27
CA GLN A 91 1.35 9.49 1.27
C GLN A 91 2.66 9.15 0.57
N PHE A 92 3.53 8.42 1.28
CA PHE A 92 4.68 7.74 0.70
C PHE A 92 4.50 6.24 0.87
N LYS A 93 4.60 5.49 -0.24
CA LYS A 93 4.53 4.03 -0.25
C LYS A 93 5.73 3.49 -1.01
N PHE A 94 6.39 2.51 -0.41
CA PHE A 94 7.55 1.84 -0.99
C PHE A 94 7.56 0.38 -0.55
N THR A 95 8.27 -0.45 -1.32
CA THR A 95 8.42 -1.88 -1.04
C THR A 95 9.88 -2.14 -0.68
N VAL A 96 10.08 -2.89 0.42
CA VAL A 96 11.40 -3.30 0.89
C VAL A 96 11.52 -4.81 0.90
N LEU A 97 12.73 -5.30 0.65
CA LEU A 97 13.12 -6.69 0.87
C LEU A 97 13.95 -6.77 2.13
N LEU A 98 13.60 -7.71 3.00
CA LEU A 98 14.38 -8.07 4.18
C LEU A 98 15.31 -9.22 3.81
N LEU A 99 16.59 -8.92 3.60
CA LEU A 99 17.59 -9.92 3.24
C LEU A 99 18.56 -10.13 4.40
N PRO A 100 19.28 -11.26 4.45
CA PRO A 100 20.34 -11.47 5.44
C PRO A 100 21.42 -10.39 5.42
N GLY A 101 21.57 -9.67 4.29
CA GLY A 101 22.51 -8.56 4.10
C GLY A 101 22.00 -7.19 4.57
N GLY A 102 20.74 -7.08 4.99
CA GLY A 102 20.09 -5.82 5.35
C GLY A 102 18.82 -5.56 4.55
N THR A 103 18.13 -4.47 4.89
CA THR A 103 16.89 -4.04 4.23
C THR A 103 17.20 -3.29 2.94
N LYS A 104 16.62 -3.74 1.81
CA LYS A 104 16.81 -3.09 0.50
C LYS A 104 15.47 -2.56 -0.04
N LYS A 105 15.40 -1.25 -0.30
CA LYS A 105 14.26 -0.65 -1.03
C LYS A 105 14.31 -1.08 -2.50
N VAL A 106 13.21 -1.63 -3.02
CA VAL A 106 13.12 -2.11 -4.41
C VAL A 106 12.18 -1.29 -5.28
N ALA A 107 11.10 -0.77 -4.70
CA ALA A 107 10.12 0.04 -5.41
C ALA A 107 9.64 1.18 -4.51
N GLY A 108 9.16 2.25 -5.11
CA GLY A 108 8.65 3.44 -4.43
C GLY A 108 9.04 4.71 -5.16
N LEU A 109 8.33 5.80 -4.89
CA LEU A 109 8.61 7.08 -5.51
C LEU A 109 9.99 7.60 -5.05
N PRO A 110 10.84 8.08 -5.98
CA PRO A 110 12.07 8.75 -5.59
C PRO A 110 11.71 10.06 -4.90
N PHE A 111 12.19 10.25 -3.68
CA PHE A 111 12.00 11.50 -2.96
C PHE A 111 13.09 12.49 -3.38
N THR A 112 12.88 13.16 -4.51
CA THR A 112 13.81 14.13 -5.10
C THR A 112 13.61 15.56 -4.60
N SER A 113 12.48 15.81 -3.93
CA SER A 113 12.02 17.16 -3.57
C SER A 113 12.38 17.60 -2.15
N ALA A 114 13.30 16.90 -1.46
CA ALA A 114 13.67 17.25 -0.08
C ALA A 114 14.14 18.72 0.07
N GLY A 115 14.83 19.26 -0.94
CA GLY A 115 15.28 20.66 -0.96
C GLY A 115 14.27 21.65 -1.52
N GLN A 116 13.09 21.21 -1.95
CA GLN A 116 12.02 22.07 -2.49
C GLN A 116 11.00 22.47 -1.42
N PHE A 117 11.07 21.87 -0.24
CA PHE A 117 10.16 22.16 0.87
C PHE A 117 10.91 22.93 1.95
N GLU A 118 10.61 24.23 2.04
CA GLU A 118 11.00 25.02 3.21
C GLU A 118 10.03 24.72 4.35
N THR A 119 10.56 24.40 5.53
CA THR A 119 9.74 24.07 6.70
C THR A 119 10.21 24.85 7.91
N GLU A 120 9.26 25.50 8.58
CA GLU A 120 9.49 26.21 9.83
C GLU A 120 9.69 25.25 11.01
N LYS A 121 9.18 24.02 10.89
CA LYS A 121 9.12 23.05 12.00
C LYS A 121 10.10 21.92 11.75
N THR A 122 10.99 21.71 12.72
CA THR A 122 11.94 20.59 12.73
C THR A 122 11.64 19.63 13.89
N VAL A 123 12.06 18.37 13.74
CA VAL A 123 11.92 17.37 14.80
C VAL A 123 12.80 17.79 15.98
N LYS A 124 12.22 18.03 17.16
CA LYS A 124 12.94 18.52 18.35
C LYS A 124 13.51 17.42 19.24
N ASN A 125 12.90 16.22 19.22
CA ASN A 125 13.30 15.12 20.09
C ASN A 125 14.67 14.54 19.66
N GLU A 126 15.63 14.50 20.58
CA GLU A 126 17.01 14.08 20.32
C GLU A 126 17.15 12.59 19.97
N GLU A 127 16.35 11.70 20.56
CA GLU A 127 16.35 10.27 20.22
C GLU A 127 15.88 10.04 18.78
N LEU A 128 14.83 10.75 18.36
CA LEU A 128 14.30 10.66 17.00
C LEU A 128 15.27 11.26 15.97
N LYS A 129 15.95 12.37 16.29
CA LYS A 129 16.99 12.94 15.43
C LYS A 129 18.12 11.94 15.22
N SER A 130 18.59 11.31 16.30
CA SER A 130 19.64 10.28 16.23
C SER A 130 19.21 9.11 15.35
N LEU A 131 17.98 8.63 15.49
CA LEU A 131 17.44 7.54 14.66
C LEU A 131 17.32 7.92 13.18
N LEU A 132 16.84 9.12 12.87
CA LEU A 132 16.68 9.59 11.48
C LEU A 132 18.03 9.79 10.77
N ALA A 133 19.10 10.08 11.51
CA ALA A 133 20.45 10.17 10.97
C ALA A 133 21.07 8.80 10.65
N GLN A 134 20.50 7.70 11.17
CA GLN A 134 21.00 6.36 10.87
C GLN A 134 20.69 5.96 9.43
N SER A 135 21.64 5.27 8.79
CA SER A 135 21.44 4.81 7.42
C SER A 135 20.40 3.68 7.37
N ALA A 136 19.34 3.91 6.60
CA ALA A 136 18.30 2.91 6.32
C ALA A 136 18.81 1.69 5.51
N ASN A 137 20.06 1.70 5.06
CA ASN A 137 20.68 0.63 4.28
C ASN A 137 21.93 0.14 5.03
N PRO A 138 21.78 -0.76 6.02
CA PRO A 138 22.89 -1.18 6.85
C PRO A 138 23.92 -1.92 5.99
N LYS A 139 25.01 -1.24 5.64
CA LYS A 139 26.18 -1.91 5.07
C LYS A 139 26.67 -2.85 6.16
N LYS A 140 26.51 -4.16 5.98
CA LYS A 140 27.22 -5.15 6.79
C LYS A 140 28.66 -4.69 6.92
N ASN A 141 29.10 -4.40 8.14
CA ASN A 141 30.50 -4.18 8.46
C ASN A 141 31.28 -5.44 8.10
N LYS A 142 31.68 -5.57 6.83
CA LYS A 142 32.48 -6.67 6.28
C LYS A 142 33.95 -6.61 6.77
N LYS A 143 34.23 -5.88 7.86
CA LYS A 143 35.59 -5.63 8.38
C LYS A 143 35.92 -6.24 9.74
N LYS A 144 35.02 -7.00 10.42
CA LYS A 144 35.39 -7.69 11.69
C LYS A 144 35.51 -9.21 11.62
N ALA A 145 35.10 -9.88 10.53
CA ALA A 145 35.20 -11.34 10.43
C ALA A 145 36.48 -11.87 9.76
N LYS A 146 37.37 -11.00 9.26
CA LYS A 146 38.61 -11.42 8.57
C LYS A 146 39.88 -11.29 9.42
N LYS A 147 39.78 -10.84 10.68
CA LYS A 147 40.94 -10.69 11.59
C LYS A 147 41.10 -11.83 12.61
N ASN A 148 40.12 -12.73 12.73
CA ASN A 148 40.17 -13.86 13.68
C ASN A 148 40.49 -15.22 13.01
N LYS A 149 40.95 -15.24 11.75
CA LYS A 149 41.36 -16.49 11.06
C LYS A 149 42.87 -16.64 10.86
N GLU A 150 43.68 -15.71 11.34
CA GLU A 150 45.15 -15.73 11.21
C GLU A 150 45.89 -16.01 12.53
N GLN A 151 45.17 -16.31 13.62
CA GLN A 151 45.77 -16.67 14.91
C GLN A 151 45.60 -18.15 15.30
N GLU A 152 45.09 -18.99 14.39
CA GLU A 152 44.87 -20.42 14.63
C GLU A 152 45.39 -21.25 13.45
N SER A 153 46.68 -21.08 13.16
CA SER A 153 47.48 -22.04 12.40
C SER A 153 48.94 -21.88 12.86
N ALA A 154 49.23 -22.45 14.03
CA ALA A 154 50.55 -22.93 14.38
C ALA A 154 50.88 -24.17 13.55
#